data_AF-A0A4R3XWN7-F1
#
_entry.id   AF-A0A4R3XWN7-F1
#
_cell.length_a   1.000
_cell.length_b   1.000
_cell.length_c   1.000
_cell.angle_alpha   90.00
_cell.angle_beta   90.00
_cell.angle_gamma   90.00
#
_symmetry.space_group_name_H-M   'P 1'
#
loop_
_entity.id
_entity.type
_entity.pdbx_description
1 polymer ?
#
loop_
_entity_poly.entity_id
_entity_poly.type
_entity_poly.pdbx_seq_one_letter_code
_entity_poly.pdbx_strand_id
1 'polypeptide(L)'
;MSQYDKKPESSIWGRGLGMIVLGILFSLAGTVLFVVAVFQFVCVLAGNEPNTRLLVFGRSLSVYIQQLVDFQTFNSEVKPFPFSDWP
;
A
#
# COMPACT_ATOMS: atom_id res chain seq x y z
N MET A 1 7.99 40.86 -22.37
CA MET A 1 8.67 39.65 -21.86
C MET A 1 7.65 38.89 -21.03
N SER A 2 7.20 37.72 -21.50
CA SER A 2 6.27 36.85 -20.77
C SER A 2 6.92 36.43 -19.45
N GLN A 3 6.32 36.79 -18.32
CA GLN A 3 6.67 36.21 -17.03
C GLN A 3 6.40 34.71 -17.12
N TYR A 4 7.48 33.94 -17.25
CA TYR A 4 7.44 32.49 -17.20
C TYR A 4 7.13 32.13 -15.75
N ASP A 5 5.84 31.90 -15.46
CA ASP A 5 5.33 31.40 -14.19
C ASP A 5 6.05 30.09 -13.85
N LYS A 6 7.08 30.20 -13.00
CA LYS A 6 7.87 29.07 -12.54
C LYS A 6 6.99 28.29 -11.58
N LYS A 7 6.22 27.33 -12.13
CA LYS A 7 5.43 26.38 -11.36
C LYS A 7 6.35 25.79 -10.28
N PRO A 8 6.03 25.96 -8.98
CA PRO A 8 6.99 25.72 -7.92
C PRO A 8 7.48 24.27 -7.98
N GLU A 9 8.75 24.07 -7.63
CA GLU A 9 9.43 22.77 -7.49
C GLU A 9 8.81 21.86 -6.40
N SER A 10 7.56 22.15 -5.98
CA SER A 10 6.81 21.51 -4.91
C SER A 10 6.23 20.14 -5.29
N SER A 11 6.38 19.67 -6.54
CA SER A 11 5.80 18.39 -6.98
C SER A 11 6.68 17.18 -6.62
N ILE A 12 8.00 17.27 -6.83
CA ILE A 12 8.87 16.09 -6.72
C ILE A 12 9.32 15.80 -5.29
N TRP A 13 9.62 16.85 -4.52
CA TRP A 13 9.98 16.74 -3.10
C TRP A 13 8.81 16.25 -2.25
N GLY A 14 7.59 16.75 -2.52
CA GLY A 14 6.37 16.29 -1.86
C GLY A 14 6.06 14.83 -2.17
N ARG A 15 6.30 14.40 -3.41
CA ARG A 15 6.19 12.99 -3.80
C ARG A 15 7.26 12.13 -3.13
N GLY A 16 8.51 12.59 -3.07
CA GLY A 16 9.62 11.89 -2.41
C GLY A 16 9.35 11.62 -0.93
N LEU A 17 8.81 12.59 -0.19
CA LEU A 17 8.38 12.37 1.19
C LEU A 17 7.26 11.31 1.27
N GLY A 18 6.30 11.37 0.35
CA GLY A 18 5.26 10.35 0.20
C GLY A 18 5.84 8.96 -0.06
N MET A 19 6.86 8.84 -0.91
CA MET A 19 7.53 7.57 -1.21
C MET A 19 8.23 7.00 0.04
N ILE A 20 8.85 7.81 0.88
CA ILE A 20 9.46 7.33 2.12
C ILE A 20 8.38 6.76 3.06
N VAL A 21 7.31 7.53 3.31
CA VAL A 21 6.21 7.11 4.19
C VAL A 21 5.54 5.84 3.67
N LEU A 22 5.15 5.83 2.39
CA LEU A 22 4.47 4.70 1.78
C LEU A 22 5.40 3.48 1.61
N GLY A 23 6.72 3.66 1.53
CA GLY A 23 7.69 2.57 1.50
C GLY A 23 7.80 1.86 2.85
N ILE A 24 7.71 2.62 3.96
CA ILE A 24 7.59 2.04 5.30
C ILE A 24 6.27 1.27 5.43
N LEU A 25 5.16 1.84 4.95
CA LEU A 25 3.87 1.14 4.95
C LEU A 25 3.86 -0.11 4.07
N PHE A 26 4.59 -0.12 2.95
CA PHE A 26 4.78 -1.32 2.13
C PHE A 26 5.50 -2.43 2.89
N SER A 27 6.56 -2.08 3.62
CA SER A 27 7.28 -3.05 4.46
C SER A 27 6.39 -3.60 5.59
N LEU A 28 5.58 -2.74 6.20
CA LEU A 28 4.60 -3.13 7.20
C LEU A 28 3.50 -4.03 6.61
N ALA A 29 2.96 -3.67 5.44
CA ALA A 29 1.95 -4.44 4.73
C ALA A 29 2.45 -5.85 4.36
N GLY A 30 3.71 -5.96 3.91
CA GLY A 30 4.36 -7.25 3.68
C GLY A 30 4.51 -8.09 4.96
N THR A 31 4.83 -7.45 6.09
CA THR A 31 4.89 -8.13 7.39
C THR A 31 3.51 -8.63 7.82
N VAL A 32 2.47 -7.80 7.68
CA VAL A 32 1.08 -8.17 7.97
C VAL A 32 0.61 -9.32 7.08
N LEU A 33 0.93 -9.28 5.79
CA LEU A 33 0.65 -10.36 4.84
C LEU A 33 1.27 -11.67 5.32
N PHE A 34 2.55 -11.65 5.71
CA PHE A 34 3.24 -12.84 6.22
C PHE A 34 2.55 -13.41 7.47
N VAL A 35 2.21 -12.56 8.44
CA VAL A 35 1.50 -12.99 9.66
C VAL A 35 0.13 -13.60 9.33
N VAL A 36 -0.64 -12.96 8.45
CA VAL A 36 -1.96 -13.47 8.01
C VAL A 36 -1.81 -14.82 7.30
N ALA A 37 -0.81 -14.96 6.43
CA ALA A 37 -0.55 -16.21 5.72
C ALA A 37 -0.16 -17.34 6.67
N VAL A 38 0.75 -17.09 7.61
CA VAL A 38 1.17 -18.07 8.63
C VAL A 38 -0.03 -18.48 9.49
N PHE A 39 -0.83 -17.52 9.95
CA PHE A 39 -2.01 -17.81 10.76
C PHE A 39 -3.03 -18.67 10.00
N GLN A 40 -3.37 -18.30 8.76
CA GLN A 40 -4.30 -19.08 7.92
C GLN A 40 -3.77 -20.50 7.69
N PHE A 41 -2.47 -20.63 7.40
CA PHE A 41 -1.83 -21.93 7.21
C PHE A 41 -1.93 -22.81 8.45
N VAL A 42 -1.68 -22.26 9.65
CA VAL A 42 -1.81 -23.00 10.92
C VAL A 42 -3.26 -23.41 11.19
N CYS A 43 -4.24 -22.54 10.90
CA CYS A 43 -5.67 -22.89 11.05
C CYS A 43 -6.05 -24.10 10.18
N VAL A 44 -5.62 -24.09 8.92
CA VAL A 44 -5.89 -25.18 7.97
C VAL A 44 -5.15 -26.46 8.39
N LEU A 45 -3.91 -26.37 8.86
CA LEU A 45 -3.19 -27.52 9.40
C LEU A 45 -3.87 -28.14 10.62
N ALA A 46 -4.54 -27.32 11.44
CA ALA A 46 -5.33 -27.78 12.57
C ALA A 46 -6.70 -28.38 12.17
N GLY A 47 -6.99 -28.51 10.87
CA GLY A 47 -8.23 -29.08 10.34
C GLY A 47 -9.40 -28.10 10.30
N ASN A 48 -9.17 -26.80 10.50
CA ASN A 48 -10.20 -25.78 10.36
C ASN A 48 -10.29 -25.28 8.92
N GLU A 49 -11.43 -24.73 8.55
CA GLU A 49 -11.54 -23.96 7.31
C GLU A 49 -10.77 -22.62 7.42
N PRO A 50 -10.28 -22.08 6.29
CA PRO A 50 -9.70 -20.74 6.28
C PRO A 50 -10.66 -19.70 6.84
N ASN A 51 -10.14 -18.78 7.66
CA ASN A 51 -10.97 -17.75 8.27
C ASN A 51 -11.48 -16.77 7.20
N THR A 52 -12.81 -16.71 7.01
CA THR A 52 -13.46 -15.88 5.98
C THR A 52 -13.15 -14.39 6.13
N ARG A 53 -13.02 -13.87 7.36
CA ARG A 53 -12.67 -12.46 7.58
C ARG A 53 -11.26 -12.16 7.11
N LEU A 54 -10.31 -13.07 7.36
CA LEU A 54 -8.94 -12.92 6.90
C LEU A 54 -8.82 -13.10 5.39
N LEU A 55 -9.69 -13.87 4.75
CA LEU A 55 -9.75 -13.95 3.28
C LEU A 55 -10.17 -12.61 2.68
N VAL A 56 -11.24 -11.99 3.20
CA VAL A 56 -11.69 -10.67 2.75
C VAL A 56 -10.60 -9.61 3.01
N PHE A 57 -10.01 -9.60 4.20
CA PHE A 57 -8.90 -8.70 4.52
C PHE A 57 -7.69 -8.91 3.60
N GLY A 58 -7.31 -10.16 3.34
CA GLY A 58 -6.21 -10.50 2.44
C GLY A 58 -6.44 -9.98 1.02
N ARG A 59 -7.70 -9.97 0.55
CA ARG A 59 -8.06 -9.39 -0.74
C ARG A 59 -7.84 -7.87 -0.75
N SER A 60 -8.34 -7.15 0.24
CA SER A 60 -8.08 -5.71 0.38
C SER A 60 -6.59 -5.40 0.50
N LEU A 61 -5.85 -6.18 1.31
CA LEU A 61 -4.41 -6.03 1.49
C LEU A 61 -3.65 -6.22 0.17
N SER A 62 -4.07 -7.15 -0.69
CA SER A 62 -3.45 -7.34 -2.00
C SER A 62 -3.62 -6.11 -2.91
N VAL A 63 -4.81 -5.50 -2.90
CA VAL A 63 -5.09 -4.27 -3.65
C VAL A 63 -4.28 -3.11 -3.08
N TYR A 64 -4.19 -3.00 -1.76
CA TYR A 64 -3.39 -1.97 -1.09
C TYR A 64 -1.90 -2.07 -1.45
N ILE A 65 -1.31 -3.27 -1.43
CA ILE A 65 0.07 -3.50 -1.84
C ILE A 65 0.29 -3.09 -3.30
N GLN A 66 -0.66 -3.41 -4.18
CA GLN A 66 -0.58 -2.97 -5.58
C GLN A 66 -0.58 -1.44 -5.68
N GLN A 67 -1.48 -0.74 -4.97
CA GLN A 67 -1.53 0.73 -4.99
C GLN A 67 -0.23 1.35 -4.45
N LEU A 68 0.38 0.75 -3.43
CA LEU A 68 1.69 1.17 -2.92
C LEU A 68 2.77 1.02 -3.98
N VAL A 69 2.83 -0.13 -4.67
CA VAL A 69 3.79 -0.38 -5.76
C VAL A 69 3.57 0.64 -6.87
N ASP A 70 2.33 0.83 -7.32
CA ASP A 70 2.00 1.77 -8.39
C ASP A 70 2.41 3.20 -8.05
N PHE A 71 2.20 3.63 -6.79
CA PHE A 71 2.70 4.92 -6.34
C PHE A 71 4.23 4.94 -6.32
N GLN A 72 4.93 3.92 -5.83
CA GLN A 72 6.40 3.92 -5.77
C GLN A 72 7.06 3.93 -7.15
N THR A 73 6.48 3.22 -8.11
CA THR A 73 7.06 3.05 -9.46
C THR A 73 6.56 4.10 -10.45
N PHE A 74 5.94 5.18 -9.96
CA PHE A 74 5.43 6.28 -10.80
C PHE A 74 4.33 5.87 -11.79
N ASN A 75 3.70 4.70 -11.58
CA ASN A 75 2.52 4.28 -12.35
C ASN A 75 1.25 5.01 -11.89
N SER A 76 1.25 5.59 -10.69
CA SER A 76 0.15 6.38 -10.15
C SER A 76 0.64 7.58 -9.34
N GLU A 77 -0.10 8.69 -9.43
CA GLU A 77 0.06 9.87 -8.57
C GLU A 77 -0.90 9.87 -7.36
N VAL A 78 -1.86 8.92 -7.34
CA VAL A 78 -2.82 8.79 -6.24
C VAL A 78 -2.12 8.17 -5.03
N LYS A 79 -2.14 8.87 -3.90
CA LYS A 79 -1.61 8.35 -2.64
C LYS A 79 -2.63 7.39 -2.02
N PRO A 80 -2.25 6.12 -1.73
CA PRO A 80 -3.13 5.17 -1.07
C PRO A 80 -3.32 5.49 0.42
N PHE A 81 -4.09 4.66 1.13
CA PHE A 81 -4.28 4.75 2.58
C PHE A 81 -2.94 4.98 3.31
N PRO A 82 -2.88 5.93 4.27
CA PRO A 82 -3.99 6.63 4.94
C PRO A 82 -4.49 7.91 4.27
N PHE A 83 -4.04 8.23 3.06
CA PHE A 83 -4.45 9.46 2.36
C PHE A 83 -5.73 9.29 1.52
N SER A 84 -6.12 8.04 1.29
CA SER A 84 -7.36 7.62 0.63
C SER A 84 -8.07 6.56 1.48
N ASP A 85 -9.28 6.19 1.08
CA ASP A 85 -10.00 5.06 1.68
C ASP A 85 -9.22 3.75 1.53
N TRP A 86 -9.44 2.87 2.51
CA TRP A 86 -8.94 1.51 2.47
C TRP A 86 -9.70 0.71 1.40
N PRO A 87 -9.00 -0.05 0.53
CA PRO A 87 -9.61 -0.82 -0.56
C PRO A 87 -10.42 -2.05 -0.12
#